data_AF-A0A959W5U2-F1
#
_entry.id   AF-A0A959W5U2-F1
#
_cell.length_a   1.000
_cell.length_b   1.000
_cell.length_c   1.000
_cell.angle_alpha   90.00
_cell.angle_beta   90.00
_cell.angle_gamma   90.00
#
_symmetry.space_group_name_H-M   'P 1'
#
loop_
_entity.id
_entity.type
_entity.pdbx_description
1 polymer ?
#
loop_
_entity_poly.entity_id
_entity_poly.type
_entity_poly.pdbx_seq_one_letter_code
_entity_poly.pdbx_strand_id
1 'polypeptide(L)'
;GNPGANPNHIEMSIDQLMAMRPSVNLSGYATPIDGLFLTGAGTHPGGGITGMPGRNAAGVILERLGLGKRRRGEKLKAQAALMKDALRATRELRKNA
;
A
#
# COMPACT_ATOMS: atom_id res chain seq x y z
N GLY A 1 17.22 26.48 -9.74
CA GLY A 1 15.96 26.22 -9.01
C GLY A 1 15.28 27.55 -8.76
N ASN A 2 13.95 27.60 -8.80
CA ASN A 2 13.20 28.84 -8.59
C ASN A 2 13.40 29.35 -7.14
N PRO A 3 14.00 30.52 -6.91
CA PRO A 3 14.19 31.07 -5.56
C PRO A 3 12.82 31.26 -4.89
N GLY A 4 12.56 30.51 -3.81
CA GLY A 4 11.28 30.56 -3.07
C GLY A 4 10.31 29.42 -3.36
N ALA A 5 10.63 28.48 -4.24
CA ALA A 5 9.80 27.27 -4.40
C ALA A 5 9.86 26.40 -3.14
N ASN A 6 8.69 26.02 -2.62
CA ASN A 6 8.61 25.08 -1.51
C ASN A 6 8.68 23.64 -2.05
N PRO A 7 9.69 22.82 -1.68
CA PRO A 7 9.80 21.44 -2.15
C PRO A 7 8.60 20.57 -1.74
N ASN A 8 7.85 20.99 -0.72
CA ASN A 8 6.64 20.33 -0.23
C ASN A 8 5.35 20.87 -0.87
N HIS A 9 5.45 21.66 -1.95
CA HIS A 9 4.39 22.42 -2.63
C HIS A 9 3.80 23.57 -1.79
N ILE A 10 3.57 23.35 -0.49
CA ILE A 10 3.00 24.29 0.48
C ILE A 10 3.79 24.21 1.79
N GLU A 11 3.81 25.30 2.56
CA GLU A 11 4.43 25.38 3.88
C GLU A 11 3.95 24.28 4.84
N MET A 12 4.86 23.79 5.69
CA MET A 12 4.58 22.82 6.75
C MET A 12 4.15 23.51 8.03
N SER A 13 3.04 24.24 7.96
CA SER A 13 2.34 24.75 9.14
C SER A 13 1.72 23.59 9.94
N ILE A 14 1.37 23.84 11.20
CA ILE A 14 0.85 22.79 12.11
C ILE A 14 -0.41 22.11 11.54
N ASP A 15 -1.27 22.87 10.89
CA ASP A 15 -2.48 22.41 10.20
C ASP A 15 -2.20 21.72 8.86
N GLN A 16 -0.96 21.78 8.36
CA GLN A 16 -0.47 21.10 7.16
C GLN A 16 0.62 20.09 7.52
N LEU A 17 0.52 19.40 8.65
CA LEU A 17 1.43 18.32 9.04
C LEU A 17 0.77 16.94 8.91
N MET A 18 1.57 15.95 8.51
CA MET A 18 1.19 14.54 8.56
C MET A 18 -0.14 14.25 7.86
N ALA A 19 -1.12 13.70 8.57
CA ALA A 19 -2.41 13.27 8.01
C ALA A 19 -3.30 14.47 7.61
N MET A 20 -2.92 15.70 7.97
CA MET A 20 -3.63 16.88 7.52
C MET A 20 -3.24 17.29 6.09
N ARG A 21 -2.34 16.55 5.42
CA ARG A 21 -1.89 16.83 4.05
C ARG A 21 -2.58 15.95 2.99
N PRO A 22 -3.25 16.54 1.98
CA PRO A 22 -3.69 17.95 1.89
C PRO A 22 -4.93 18.26 2.75
N SER A 23 -5.62 17.21 3.17
CA SER A 23 -6.68 17.22 4.17
C SER A 23 -6.79 15.80 4.74
N VAL A 24 -7.45 15.66 5.89
CA VAL A 24 -7.68 14.34 6.52
C VAL A 24 -8.31 13.36 5.53
N ASN A 25 -9.27 13.81 4.72
CA ASN A 25 -10.03 12.98 3.79
C ASN A 25 -9.17 12.42 2.64
N LEU A 26 -8.06 13.09 2.30
CA LEU A 26 -7.18 12.70 1.18
C LEU A 26 -5.85 12.10 1.65
N SER A 27 -5.64 11.99 2.97
CA SER A 27 -4.42 11.43 3.57
C SER A 27 -4.26 9.92 3.32
N GLY A 28 -5.36 9.24 2.99
CA GLY A 28 -5.39 7.82 2.64
C GLY A 28 -5.01 7.51 1.19
N TYR A 29 -4.51 8.49 0.42
CA TYR A 29 -4.07 8.37 -0.98
C TYR A 29 -5.15 8.04 -2.02
N ALA A 30 -6.28 7.46 -1.64
CA ALA A 30 -7.45 7.32 -2.51
C ALA A 30 -8.24 8.65 -2.56
N THR A 31 -8.76 9.00 -3.74
CA THR A 31 -9.65 10.16 -3.88
C THR A 31 -11.12 9.70 -4.00
N PRO A 32 -12.09 10.62 -3.89
CA PRO A 32 -13.50 10.32 -4.17
C PRO A 32 -13.78 9.91 -5.63
N ILE A 33 -12.84 10.19 -6.54
CA ILE A 33 -12.95 9.79 -7.96
C ILE A 33 -12.36 8.39 -8.09
N ASP A 34 -13.17 7.44 -8.55
CA ASP A 34 -12.72 6.06 -8.69
C ASP A 34 -11.57 5.95 -9.70
N GLY A 35 -10.56 5.16 -9.34
CA GLY A 35 -9.32 5.03 -10.11
C GLY A 35 -8.35 6.21 -10.00
N LEU A 36 -8.70 7.31 -9.33
CA LEU A 36 -7.81 8.43 -9.09
C LEU A 36 -7.20 8.37 -7.68
N PHE A 37 -5.87 8.43 -7.64
CA PHE A 37 -5.07 8.40 -6.41
C PHE A 37 -4.17 9.62 -6.32
N LEU A 38 -3.90 10.07 -5.10
CA LEU A 38 -3.10 11.24 -4.82
C LEU A 38 -1.77 10.84 -4.17
N THR A 39 -0.67 11.41 -4.65
CA THR A 39 0.67 11.20 -4.09
C THR A 39 1.58 12.40 -4.34
N GLY A 40 2.77 12.40 -3.75
CA GLY A 40 3.81 13.41 -3.94
C GLY A 40 4.16 14.19 -2.68
N ALA A 41 4.97 15.25 -2.83
CA ALA A 41 5.54 15.99 -1.71
C ALA A 41 4.51 16.67 -0.80
N GLY A 42 3.36 17.03 -1.36
CA GLY A 42 2.23 17.65 -0.65
C GLY A 42 1.28 16.68 0.07
N THR A 43 1.57 15.37 0.11
CA THR A 43 0.68 14.36 0.71
C THR A 43 1.28 13.70 1.95
N HIS A 44 0.45 13.12 2.82
CA HIS A 44 0.90 12.37 4.01
C HIS A 44 2.06 11.39 3.69
N PRO A 45 3.06 11.23 4.56
CA PRO A 45 3.36 11.97 5.79
C PRO A 45 4.06 13.33 5.58
N GLY A 46 4.15 13.78 4.33
CA GLY A 46 5.09 14.80 3.86
C GLY A 46 6.11 14.12 2.95
N GLY A 47 6.38 14.71 1.79
CA GLY A 47 7.35 14.14 0.86
C GLY A 47 8.59 15.00 0.70
N GLY A 48 9.68 14.27 0.49
CA GLY A 48 11.02 14.75 0.18
C GLY A 48 11.76 13.58 -0.47
N ILE A 49 13.06 13.44 -0.20
CA ILE A 49 13.90 12.39 -0.81
C ILE A 49 13.49 10.96 -0.36
N THR A 50 12.69 10.83 0.69
CA THR A 50 12.31 9.52 1.28
C THR A 50 11.40 8.66 0.39
N GLY A 51 10.65 9.27 -0.55
CA GLY A 51 9.71 8.55 -1.42
C GLY A 51 8.52 7.90 -0.70
N MET A 52 8.31 8.17 0.60
CA MET A 52 7.25 7.54 1.40
C MET A 52 5.84 7.73 0.82
N PRO A 53 5.44 8.93 0.36
CA PRO A 53 4.10 9.10 -0.20
C PRO A 53 3.83 8.24 -1.43
N GLY A 54 4.84 8.06 -2.29
CA GLY A 54 4.74 7.20 -3.47
C GLY A 54 4.58 5.74 -3.08
N ARG A 55 5.38 5.27 -2.12
CA ARG A 55 5.30 3.89 -1.59
C ARG A 55 3.92 3.59 -1.00
N ASN A 56 3.37 4.52 -0.22
CA ASN A 56 2.10 4.33 0.44
C ASN A 56 0.93 4.37 -0.56
N ALA A 57 0.92 5.33 -1.49
CA ALA A 57 -0.07 5.38 -2.57
C ALA A 57 -0.05 4.11 -3.42
N ALA A 58 1.14 3.60 -3.78
CA ALA A 58 1.27 2.33 -4.49
C ALA A 58 0.68 1.15 -3.71
N GLY A 59 0.82 1.14 -2.37
CA GLY A 59 0.19 0.14 -1.51
C GLY A 59 -1.34 0.16 -1.61
N VAL A 60 -1.94 1.35 -1.57
CA VAL A 60 -3.40 1.56 -1.69
C VAL A 60 -3.89 1.14 -3.08
N ILE A 61 -3.14 1.47 -4.14
CA ILE A 61 -3.45 1.03 -5.51
C ILE A 61 -3.46 -0.50 -5.60
N LEU A 62 -2.42 -1.17 -5.09
CA LEU A 62 -2.34 -2.62 -5.12
C LEU A 62 -3.50 -3.27 -4.36
N GLU A 63 -3.87 -2.72 -3.20
CA GLU A 63 -5.04 -3.20 -2.46
C GLU A 63 -6.33 -3.04 -3.27
N ARG A 64 -6.55 -1.88 -3.91
CA ARG A 64 -7.74 -1.62 -4.73
C ARG A 64 -7.81 -2.50 -5.97
N LEU A 65 -6.66 -2.89 -6.53
CA LEU A 65 -6.56 -3.84 -7.65
C LEU A 65 -6.65 -5.32 -7.20
N GLY A 66 -6.80 -5.60 -5.91
CA GLY A 66 -6.79 -6.97 -5.39
C GLY A 66 -5.42 -7.66 -5.43
N LEU A 67 -4.36 -6.88 -5.67
CA LEU A 67 -2.95 -7.31 -5.73
C LEU A 67 -2.19 -7.02 -4.41
N GLY A 68 -2.91 -6.59 -3.38
CA GLY A 68 -2.37 -6.30 -2.06
C GLY A 68 -1.67 -7.52 -1.42
N LYS A 69 -0.78 -7.26 -0.46
CA LYS A 69 -0.13 -8.34 0.29
C LYS A 69 -1.20 -9.19 0.99
N ARG A 70 -1.20 -10.50 0.73
CA ARG A 70 -2.07 -11.46 1.45
C ARG A 70 -1.97 -11.22 2.95
N ARG A 71 -3.13 -11.10 3.61
CA ARG A 71 -3.19 -10.97 5.06
C ARG A 71 -2.55 -12.19 5.71
N ARG A 72 -2.00 -12.06 6.92
CA ARG A 72 -1.31 -13.15 7.63
C ARG A 72 -2.16 -14.43 7.69
N GLY A 73 -3.47 -14.30 7.93
CA GLY A 73 -4.41 -15.43 7.92
C GLY A 73 -4.58 -16.10 6.55
N GLU A 74 -4.56 -15.34 5.45
CA GLU A 74 -4.65 -15.89 4.09
C GLU A 74 -3.39 -16.65 3.71
N LYS A 75 -2.21 -16.16 4.13
CA LYS A 75 -0.95 -16.89 3.96
C LYS A 75 -0.95 -18.22 4.69
N LEU A 76 -1.39 -18.23 5.96
CA LEU A 76 -1.48 -19.44 6.76
C LEU A 76 -2.47 -20.46 6.17
N LYS A 77 -3.65 -19.99 5.71
CA LYS A 77 -4.62 -20.85 5.02
C LYS A 77 -4.02 -21.44 3.73
N ALA A 78 -3.31 -20.64 2.93
CA ALA A 78 -2.65 -21.11 1.71
C ALA A 78 -1.56 -22.15 2.00
N GLN A 79 -0.73 -21.94 3.03
CA GLN A 79 0.28 -22.90 3.46
C GLN A 79 -0.36 -24.21 3.95
N ALA A 80 -1.43 -24.14 4.73
CA ALA A 80 -2.16 -25.31 5.20
C ALA A 80 -2.79 -26.10 4.04
N ALA A 81 -3.35 -25.40 3.04
CA ALA A 81 -3.90 -26.03 1.84
C ALA A 81 -2.79 -26.78 1.06
N LEU A 82 -1.67 -26.10 0.79
CA LEU A 82 -0.50 -26.69 0.13
C LEU A 82 0.00 -27.95 0.86
N MET A 83 0.04 -27.91 2.19
CA MET A 83 0.51 -29.01 3.01
C MET A 83 -0.47 -30.21 2.99
N LYS A 84 -1.78 -29.95 2.97
CA LYS A 84 -2.81 -30.99 2.79
C LYS A 84 -2.71 -31.65 1.41
N ASP A 85 -2.48 -30.87 0.36
CA ASP A 85 -2.33 -31.38 -1.00
C ASP A 85 -1.07 -32.26 -1.12
N ALA A 86 0.04 -31.85 -0.52
CA ALA A 86 1.26 -32.64 -0.45
C ALA A 86 1.06 -33.98 0.30
N LEU A 87 0.33 -33.95 1.42
CA LEU A 87 -0.02 -35.17 2.16
C LEU A 87 -0.93 -36.10 1.34
N ARG A 88 -1.87 -35.54 0.58
CA ARG A 88 -2.72 -36.34 -0.31
C ARG A 88 -1.89 -36.97 -1.43
N ALA A 89 -1.02 -36.20 -2.07
CA ALA A 89 -0.14 -36.69 -3.14
C ALA A 89 0.77 -37.83 -2.68
N THR A 90 1.41 -37.68 -1.51
CA THR A 90 2.27 -38.74 -0.93
C THR A 90 1.49 -39.99 -0.56
N ARG A 91 0.25 -39.86 -0.06
CA ARG A 91 -0.63 -41.01 0.22
C ARG A 91 -1.02 -41.77 -1.05
N GLU A 92 -1.32 -41.07 -2.14
CA GLU A 92 -1.65 -41.71 -3.42
C GLU A 92 -0.44 -42.41 -4.05
N LEU A 93 0.75 -41.79 -3.99
CA LEU A 93 1.99 -42.45 -4.43
C LEU A 93 2.25 -43.75 -3.66
N ARG A 94 2.00 -43.78 -2.35
CA ARG A 94 2.17 -44.97 -1.52
C ARG A 94 1.13 -46.08 -1.81
N LYS A 95 -0.05 -45.73 -2.31
CA LYS A 95 -1.07 -46.73 -2.68
C LYS A 95 -0.79 -47.39 -4.03
N ASN A 96 -0.07 -46.69 -4.91
CA ASN A 96 0.25 -47.13 -6.27
C ASN A 96 1.69 -47.67 -6.42
N ALA A 97 2.41 -47.85 -5.30
CA ALA A 97 3.72 -48.48 -5.19
C ALA A 97 3.56 -49.83 -4.48
#